data_AF-A0A2W7M5H9-F1
#
_entry.id   AF-A0A2W7M5H9-F1
#
_cell.length_a   1.000
_cell.length_b   1.000
_cell.length_c   1.000
_cell.angle_alpha   90.00
_cell.angle_beta   90.00
_cell.angle_gamma   90.00
#
_symmetry.space_group_name_H-M   'P 1'
#
loop_
_entity.id
_entity.type
_entity.pdbx_description
1 polymer ?
#
loop_
_entity_poly.entity_id
_entity_poly.type
_entity_poly.pdbx_seq_one_letter_code
_entity_poly.pdbx_strand_id
1 'polypeptide(L)'
;MSDFPSVLHYSTGFPLVIGLHHVENYKKIKVSDEGAKLTVLTKSGYEVTGFGVVHGYHHYFITTRPRCMFDKDSFYWDAMNSRGYGNLEFEVGYKKYRKVPFQLLLDGSSPYPFPQKEGLDSAKDIIHAEIQESEFGFPNRVVLKTKSGVFGFFLEPDFLHYISVDDQEFPNILDFKVEYIGISTGETGNRDFGDRLWNHEKVREVSGIIQRDSPNLQVYVFGFSAKYVVEPRPGGFIHNSGILEAKIGKHNAAKVLEAGLIKYFQPRYNDEFKSFLDEEHPSWLETIREILVPSWERGNRPAFLSITVASDGRFNTAGAWTFGRFYTEHLAPVDTTSFLLDLGCK
;
A
#
# COMPACT_ATOMS: atom_id res chain seq x y z
N MET A 1 16.64 -2.93 37.09
CA MET A 1 15.71 -2.24 36.17
C MET A 1 15.61 -3.13 34.96
N SER A 2 14.41 -3.54 34.57
CA SER A 2 14.22 -4.40 33.40
C SER A 2 14.54 -3.61 32.13
N ASP A 3 15.41 -4.16 31.29
CA ASP A 3 15.81 -3.62 29.98
C ASP A 3 14.64 -3.74 28.99
N PHE A 4 13.63 -2.89 29.15
CA PHE A 4 12.50 -2.86 28.23
C PHE A 4 12.85 -2.08 26.96
N PRO A 5 12.52 -2.61 25.77
CA PRO A 5 12.86 -1.94 24.52
C PRO A 5 12.19 -0.58 24.37
N SER A 6 12.88 0.33 23.69
CA SER A 6 12.29 1.52 23.09
C SER A 6 11.98 1.24 21.64
N VAL A 7 10.82 1.71 21.15
CA VAL A 7 10.41 1.41 19.78
C VAL A 7 9.92 2.67 19.07
N LEU A 8 10.46 2.93 17.88
CA LEU A 8 9.87 3.83 16.90
C LEU A 8 8.96 3.00 15.99
N HIS A 9 7.65 3.19 16.11
CA HIS A 9 6.66 2.50 15.29
C HIS A 9 6.33 3.32 14.06
N TYR A 10 6.42 2.73 12.88
CA TYR A 10 5.81 3.20 11.66
C TYR A 10 4.65 2.29 11.26
N SER A 11 3.59 2.92 10.76
CA SER A 11 2.48 2.24 10.10
C SER A 11 2.13 2.98 8.82
N THR A 12 1.81 2.26 7.77
CA THR A 12 1.25 2.87 6.57
C THR A 12 -0.27 2.95 6.69
N GLY A 13 -0.88 4.04 6.21
CA GLY A 13 -2.32 4.08 5.97
C GLY A 13 -2.76 3.17 4.83
N PHE A 14 -4.03 3.30 4.43
CA PHE A 14 -4.59 2.58 3.28
C PHE A 14 -3.76 2.81 2.02
N PRO A 15 -3.30 1.74 1.34
CA PRO A 15 -2.62 1.88 0.07
C PRO A 15 -3.59 2.36 -0.99
N LEU A 16 -3.12 3.30 -1.80
CA LEU A 16 -3.75 3.57 -3.08
C LEU A 16 -3.04 2.74 -4.15
N VAL A 17 -3.77 1.88 -4.85
CA VAL A 17 -3.25 1.07 -5.95
C VAL A 17 -3.48 1.77 -7.27
N ILE A 18 -2.44 1.81 -8.11
CA ILE A 18 -2.56 2.42 -9.43
C ILE A 18 -1.87 1.55 -10.49
N GLY A 19 -2.63 1.14 -11.50
CA GLY A 19 -2.09 0.46 -12.69
C GLY A 19 -1.60 1.45 -13.74
N LEU A 20 -0.41 1.22 -14.31
CA LEU A 20 0.22 2.14 -15.26
C LEU A 20 -0.49 2.26 -16.63
N HIS A 21 -1.51 1.44 -16.91
CA HIS A 21 -2.27 1.55 -18.16
C HIS A 21 -3.36 2.64 -18.12
N HIS A 22 -3.62 3.24 -16.96
CA HIS A 22 -4.68 4.24 -16.77
C HIS A 22 -4.13 5.60 -16.32
N VAL A 23 -3.09 6.06 -17.03
CA VAL A 23 -2.26 7.21 -16.64
C VAL A 23 -3.04 8.50 -16.45
N GLU A 24 -4.08 8.73 -17.24
CA GLU A 24 -4.87 9.97 -17.15
C GLU A 24 -5.66 10.06 -15.83
N ASN A 25 -5.88 8.93 -15.15
CA ASN A 25 -6.54 8.89 -13.85
C ASN A 25 -5.60 9.28 -12.69
N TYR A 26 -4.28 9.40 -12.91
CA TYR A 26 -3.33 9.86 -11.89
C TYR A 26 -3.65 11.25 -11.35
N LYS A 27 -4.21 12.13 -12.18
CA LYS A 27 -4.48 13.55 -11.87
C LYS A 27 -5.65 13.81 -10.91
N LYS A 28 -6.31 12.74 -10.45
CA LYS A 28 -7.50 12.81 -9.59
C LYS A 28 -7.26 12.19 -8.22
N ILE A 29 -6.04 11.74 -7.97
CA ILE A 29 -5.68 10.96 -6.80
C ILE A 29 -5.39 11.89 -5.64
N LYS A 30 -6.26 11.89 -4.64
CA LYS A 30 -6.04 12.59 -3.38
C LYS A 30 -5.44 11.64 -2.36
N VAL A 31 -4.22 11.93 -1.92
CA VAL A 31 -3.64 11.29 -0.72
C VAL A 31 -4.12 12.06 0.52
N SER A 32 -4.17 11.39 1.67
CA SER A 32 -4.66 11.95 2.93
C SER A 32 -4.15 13.37 3.22
N ASP A 33 -5.03 14.26 3.68
CA ASP A 33 -4.70 15.64 4.02
C ASP A 33 -3.66 15.76 5.15
N GLU A 34 -2.99 16.92 5.23
CA GLU A 34 -2.05 17.24 6.30
C GLU A 34 -2.72 17.13 7.67
N GLY A 35 -2.09 16.41 8.60
CA GLY A 35 -2.61 16.22 9.96
C GLY A 35 -3.71 15.16 10.09
N ALA A 36 -4.04 14.41 9.03
CA ALA A 36 -4.97 13.29 9.11
C ALA A 36 -4.50 12.27 10.16
N LYS A 37 -5.27 12.11 11.24
CA LYS A 37 -5.03 11.15 12.33
C LYS A 37 -5.42 9.75 11.87
N LEU A 38 -4.59 8.74 12.15
CA LEU A 38 -5.04 7.33 12.12
C LEU A 38 -5.06 6.86 13.55
N THR A 39 -6.22 6.41 14.01
CA THR A 39 -6.36 5.71 15.28
C THR A 39 -6.30 4.22 14.99
N VAL A 40 -5.29 3.54 15.52
CA VAL A 40 -5.18 2.08 15.47
C VAL A 40 -5.57 1.54 16.84
N LEU A 41 -6.45 0.54 16.87
CA LEU A 41 -6.75 -0.18 18.09
C LEU A 41 -5.71 -1.28 18.28
N THR A 42 -4.99 -1.30 19.40
CA THR A 42 -4.07 -2.40 19.72
C THR A 42 -4.86 -3.67 20.07
N LYS A 43 -4.19 -4.82 20.06
CA LYS A 43 -4.78 -6.10 20.53
C LYS A 43 -5.28 -6.04 21.98
N SER A 44 -4.74 -5.12 22.79
CA SER A 44 -5.16 -4.86 24.16
C SER A 44 -6.30 -3.84 24.28
N GLY A 45 -6.84 -3.35 23.16
CA GLY A 45 -7.97 -2.42 23.13
C GLY A 45 -7.59 -0.95 23.32
N TYR A 46 -6.31 -0.60 23.30
CA TYR A 46 -5.87 0.79 23.41
C TYR A 46 -5.90 1.47 22.06
N GLU A 47 -6.43 2.70 22.02
CA GLU A 47 -6.36 3.56 20.85
C GLU A 47 -5.00 4.25 20.78
N VAL A 48 -4.26 4.01 19.69
CA VAL A 48 -3.00 4.70 19.40
C VAL A 48 -3.22 5.59 18.20
N THR A 49 -3.12 6.90 18.40
CA THR A 49 -3.18 7.89 17.31
C THR A 49 -1.77 8.16 16.77
N GLY A 50 -1.53 7.81 15.51
CA GLY A 50 -0.27 8.05 14.81
C GLY A 50 -0.20 9.40 14.09
N PHE A 51 1.02 9.94 13.94
CA PHE A 51 1.31 11.18 13.22
C PHE A 51 1.55 10.92 11.76
N GLY A 52 0.81 11.60 10.87
CA GLY A 52 1.15 11.66 9.45
C GLY A 52 2.60 12.08 9.25
N VAL A 53 3.39 11.24 8.60
CA VAL A 53 4.71 11.60 8.10
C VAL A 53 4.47 12.63 6.99
N VAL A 54 4.67 13.88 7.37
CA VAL A 54 4.97 15.05 6.54
C VAL A 54 4.14 15.27 5.26
N HIS A 55 3.40 16.38 5.24
CA HIS A 55 2.82 16.96 4.03
C HIS A 55 3.81 16.95 2.85
N GLY A 56 3.46 16.25 1.77
CA GLY A 56 4.22 16.21 0.53
C GLY A 56 5.31 15.13 0.43
N TYR A 57 5.48 14.25 1.44
CA TYR A 57 6.37 13.08 1.38
C TYR A 57 5.54 11.81 1.41
N HIS A 58 5.39 11.16 0.25
CA HIS A 58 4.63 9.93 0.13
C HIS A 58 5.57 8.78 -0.22
N HIS A 59 5.57 7.73 0.61
CA HIS A 59 6.23 6.48 0.27
C HIS A 59 5.44 5.79 -0.81
N TYR A 60 6.13 5.18 -1.76
CA TYR A 60 5.49 4.38 -2.78
C TYR A 60 6.27 3.11 -3.07
N PHE A 61 5.54 2.05 -3.43
CA PHE A 61 6.12 0.79 -3.85
C PHE A 61 5.79 0.64 -5.33
N ILE A 62 6.80 0.39 -6.16
CA ILE A 62 6.59 -0.16 -7.50
C ILE A 62 6.61 -1.66 -7.35
N THR A 63 5.54 -2.29 -7.80
CA THR A 63 5.37 -3.73 -7.70
C THR A 63 4.94 -4.32 -9.04
N THR A 64 5.13 -5.62 -9.20
CA THR A 64 4.66 -6.37 -10.36
C THR A 64 3.80 -7.54 -9.96
N ARG A 65 2.87 -7.88 -10.86
CA ARG A 65 2.04 -9.09 -10.80
C ARG A 65 1.69 -9.49 -12.23
N PRO A 66 1.40 -10.78 -12.52
CA PRO A 66 0.79 -11.15 -13.79
C PRO A 66 -0.41 -10.25 -14.11
N ARG A 67 -0.48 -9.76 -15.36
CA ARG A 67 -1.61 -8.97 -15.84
C ARG A 67 -2.89 -9.75 -15.60
N CYS A 68 -3.92 -9.10 -15.07
CA CYS A 68 -5.24 -9.69 -14.95
C CYS A 68 -6.30 -8.91 -15.72
N MET A 69 -7.34 -9.63 -16.13
CA MET A 69 -8.53 -9.09 -16.77
C MET A 69 -9.73 -9.95 -16.41
N PHE A 70 -10.95 -9.47 -16.68
CA PHE A 70 -12.14 -10.28 -16.49
C PHE A 70 -12.30 -11.30 -17.63
N ASP A 71 -12.68 -12.53 -17.29
CA ASP A 71 -13.31 -13.44 -18.25
C ASP A 71 -14.75 -12.97 -18.47
N LYS A 72 -14.95 -12.15 -19.51
CA LYS A 72 -16.21 -11.48 -19.84
C LYS A 72 -17.41 -12.45 -19.89
N ASP A 73 -17.20 -13.64 -20.44
CA ASP A 73 -18.26 -14.63 -20.66
C ASP A 73 -18.64 -15.37 -19.37
N SER A 74 -17.79 -15.30 -18.34
CA SER A 74 -18.06 -15.89 -17.03
C SER A 74 -18.82 -14.97 -16.07
N PHE A 75 -18.94 -13.68 -16.40
CA PHE A 75 -19.46 -12.70 -15.46
C PHE A 75 -21.00 -12.74 -15.37
N TYR A 76 -21.51 -12.74 -14.15
CA TYR A 76 -22.93 -12.51 -13.88
C TYR A 76 -23.15 -11.60 -12.67
N TRP A 77 -24.27 -10.88 -12.69
CA TRP A 77 -24.66 -9.95 -11.64
C TRP A 77 -25.87 -10.47 -10.86
N ASP A 78 -25.72 -10.59 -9.54
CA ASP A 78 -26.80 -10.85 -8.59
C ASP A 78 -27.32 -9.51 -8.04
N ALA A 79 -28.42 -9.04 -8.64
CA ALA A 79 -29.06 -7.79 -8.24
C ALA A 79 -29.70 -7.83 -6.85
N MET A 80 -30.10 -9.02 -6.34
CA MET A 80 -30.73 -9.12 -5.02
C MET A 80 -29.71 -8.89 -3.91
N ASN A 81 -28.50 -9.41 -4.11
CA ASN A 81 -27.41 -9.27 -3.14
C ASN A 81 -26.42 -8.16 -3.51
N SER A 82 -26.62 -7.41 -4.60
CA SER A 82 -25.67 -6.41 -5.09
C SER A 82 -24.23 -6.93 -5.23
N ARG A 83 -24.10 -8.14 -5.82
CA ARG A 83 -22.80 -8.82 -6.00
C ARG A 83 -22.59 -9.25 -7.44
N GLY A 84 -21.35 -9.14 -7.90
CA GLY A 84 -20.91 -9.71 -9.17
C GLY A 84 -20.10 -10.98 -8.95
N TYR A 85 -20.11 -11.89 -9.91
CA TYR A 85 -19.36 -13.14 -9.85
C TYR A 85 -18.78 -13.45 -11.21
N GLY A 86 -17.63 -14.11 -11.26
CA GLY A 86 -17.00 -14.54 -12.51
C GLY A 86 -15.59 -15.06 -12.28
N ASN A 87 -14.79 -15.07 -13.34
CA ASN A 87 -13.36 -15.37 -13.28
C ASN A 87 -12.51 -14.17 -13.68
N LEU A 88 -11.37 -14.02 -13.02
CA LEU A 88 -10.25 -13.22 -13.50
C LEU A 88 -9.29 -14.14 -14.27
N GLU A 89 -8.77 -13.66 -15.39
CA GLU A 89 -7.72 -14.33 -16.16
C GLU A 89 -6.38 -13.66 -15.91
N PHE A 90 -5.45 -14.40 -15.32
CA PHE A 90 -4.09 -13.94 -15.06
C PHE A 90 -3.12 -14.48 -16.10
N GLU A 91 -2.35 -13.61 -16.75
CA GLU A 91 -1.37 -13.97 -17.79
C GLU A 91 -0.06 -14.52 -17.17
N VAL A 92 -0.06 -15.80 -16.84
CA VAL A 92 1.09 -16.51 -16.21
C VAL A 92 2.22 -16.86 -17.17
N GLY A 93 2.05 -16.57 -18.45
CA GLY A 93 3.06 -16.72 -19.49
C GLY A 93 2.49 -16.25 -20.84
N TYR A 94 3.31 -16.25 -21.90
CA TYR A 94 2.87 -15.76 -23.20
C TYR A 94 1.60 -16.46 -23.68
N LYS A 95 0.48 -15.71 -23.72
CA LYS A 95 -0.86 -16.21 -24.06
C LYS A 95 -1.32 -17.43 -23.23
N LYS A 96 -0.79 -17.58 -22.01
CA LYS A 96 -1.21 -18.62 -21.06
C LYS A 96 -1.91 -17.94 -19.90
N TYR A 97 -3.17 -18.31 -19.68
CA TYR A 97 -4.02 -17.70 -18.68
C TYR A 97 -4.40 -18.70 -17.59
N ARG A 98 -4.38 -18.26 -16.34
CA ARG A 98 -4.97 -18.99 -15.21
C ARG A 98 -6.24 -18.26 -14.78
N LYS A 99 -7.35 -19.01 -14.72
CA LYS A 99 -8.63 -18.50 -14.25
C LYS A 99 -8.68 -18.55 -12.72
N VAL A 100 -9.11 -17.45 -12.11
CA VAL A 100 -9.27 -17.30 -10.66
C VAL A 100 -10.71 -16.82 -10.42
N PRO A 101 -11.57 -17.63 -9.79
CA PRO A 101 -12.92 -17.21 -9.43
C PRO A 101 -12.90 -15.99 -8.51
N PHE A 102 -13.80 -15.04 -8.74
CA PHE A 102 -13.92 -13.85 -7.92
C PHE A 102 -15.37 -13.50 -7.59
N GLN A 103 -15.54 -12.68 -6.55
CA GLN A 103 -16.77 -12.00 -6.20
C GLN A 103 -16.54 -10.49 -6.14
N LEU A 104 -17.33 -9.70 -6.86
CA LEU A 104 -17.38 -8.25 -6.74
C LEU A 104 -18.38 -7.88 -5.64
N LEU A 105 -17.89 -7.36 -4.51
CA LEU A 105 -18.70 -7.05 -3.33
C LEU A 105 -19.06 -5.56 -3.27
N LEU A 106 -20.28 -5.22 -3.67
CA LEU A 106 -20.80 -3.84 -3.60
C LEU A 106 -21.89 -3.67 -2.54
N ASP A 107 -22.34 -4.74 -1.90
CA ASP A 107 -23.42 -4.77 -0.90
C ASP A 107 -23.10 -4.12 0.46
N GLY A 108 -21.92 -3.53 0.59
CA GLY A 108 -21.41 -2.95 1.84
C GLY A 108 -20.67 -3.94 2.74
N SER A 109 -20.52 -5.21 2.33
CA SER A 109 -19.64 -6.17 3.03
C SER A 109 -18.15 -5.95 2.74
N SER A 110 -17.82 -5.19 1.69
CA SER A 110 -16.45 -4.78 1.41
C SER A 110 -15.89 -3.95 2.58
N PRO A 111 -14.63 -4.19 3.00
CA PRO A 111 -13.97 -3.34 3.99
C PRO A 111 -13.67 -1.93 3.45
N TYR A 112 -13.89 -1.71 2.14
CA TYR A 112 -13.71 -0.43 1.46
C TYR A 112 -15.06 0.31 1.33
N PRO A 113 -15.07 1.65 1.52
CA PRO A 113 -16.26 2.45 1.31
C PRO A 113 -16.81 2.26 -0.10
N PHE A 114 -18.13 2.21 -0.28
CA PHE A 114 -18.76 2.06 -1.59
C PHE A 114 -18.24 3.13 -2.59
N PRO A 115 -17.98 2.78 -3.87
CA PRO A 115 -17.43 3.72 -4.84
C PRO A 115 -18.44 4.82 -5.15
N GLN A 116 -18.16 6.04 -4.69
CA GLN A 116 -19.03 7.20 -4.91
C GLN A 116 -18.69 7.90 -6.23
N LYS A 117 -19.71 8.08 -7.07
CA LYS A 117 -19.72 9.03 -8.21
C LYS A 117 -21.00 9.83 -8.11
N GLU A 118 -21.01 11.05 -8.66
CA GLU A 118 -22.22 11.87 -8.69
C GLU A 118 -23.38 11.08 -9.34
N GLY A 119 -24.43 10.81 -8.57
CA GLY A 119 -25.58 9.99 -8.98
C GLY A 119 -25.47 8.49 -8.71
N LEU A 120 -24.39 8.00 -8.09
CA LEU A 120 -24.22 6.62 -7.60
C LEU A 120 -23.98 6.65 -6.08
N ASP A 121 -25.08 6.63 -5.32
CA ASP A 121 -25.04 6.79 -3.86
C ASP A 121 -25.10 5.45 -3.12
N SER A 122 -25.70 4.43 -3.73
CA SER A 122 -25.86 3.13 -3.09
C SER A 122 -25.82 1.97 -4.09
N ALA A 123 -25.36 0.81 -3.62
CA ALA A 123 -25.42 -0.44 -4.36
C ALA A 123 -26.85 -0.87 -4.69
N LYS A 124 -27.83 -0.43 -3.90
CA LYS A 124 -29.27 -0.68 -4.13
C LYS A 124 -29.81 0.00 -5.38
N ASP A 125 -29.09 1.00 -5.90
CA ASP A 125 -29.46 1.70 -7.13
C ASP A 125 -29.00 0.95 -8.39
N ILE A 126 -28.11 -0.04 -8.23
CA ILE A 126 -27.56 -0.84 -9.33
C ILE A 126 -28.61 -1.87 -9.76
N ILE A 127 -29.10 -1.70 -10.98
CA ILE A 127 -30.07 -2.61 -11.61
C ILE A 127 -29.32 -3.77 -12.26
N HIS A 128 -28.17 -3.48 -12.87
CA HIS A 128 -27.38 -4.45 -13.62
C HIS A 128 -25.91 -4.04 -13.64
N ALA A 129 -25.03 -5.04 -13.73
CA ALA A 129 -23.62 -4.84 -14.02
C ALA A 129 -23.22 -5.75 -15.18
N GLU A 130 -22.29 -5.28 -16.02
CA GLU A 130 -21.70 -6.08 -17.10
C GLU A 130 -20.21 -5.76 -17.27
N ILE A 131 -19.46 -6.71 -17.83
CA ILE A 131 -18.08 -6.48 -18.26
C ILE A 131 -18.07 -5.95 -19.68
N GLN A 132 -17.35 -4.85 -19.88
CA GLN A 132 -17.06 -4.28 -21.19
C GLN A 132 -15.56 -4.27 -21.46
N GLU A 133 -15.23 -4.29 -22.74
CA GLU A 133 -13.88 -4.08 -23.21
C GLU A 133 -13.52 -2.59 -23.16
N SER A 134 -12.27 -2.29 -22.85
CA SER A 134 -11.69 -0.96 -23.08
C SER A 134 -11.54 -0.67 -24.57
N GLU A 135 -11.16 0.55 -24.91
CA GLU A 135 -10.84 0.98 -26.29
C GLU A 135 -9.74 0.12 -26.94
N PHE A 136 -8.92 -0.55 -26.14
CA PHE A 136 -7.87 -1.46 -26.58
C PHE A 136 -8.31 -2.93 -26.66
N GLY A 137 -9.59 -3.24 -26.45
CA GLY A 137 -10.14 -4.59 -26.55
C GLY A 137 -9.93 -5.48 -25.32
N PHE A 138 -9.44 -4.94 -24.19
CA PHE A 138 -9.26 -5.71 -22.97
C PHE A 138 -10.52 -5.68 -22.11
N PRO A 139 -11.06 -6.82 -21.65
CA PRO A 139 -12.22 -6.88 -20.75
C PRO A 139 -11.80 -6.48 -19.33
N ASN A 140 -11.61 -5.19 -19.11
CA ASN A 140 -11.11 -4.63 -17.85
C ASN A 140 -12.02 -3.52 -17.30
N ARG A 141 -13.25 -3.41 -17.78
CA ARG A 141 -14.22 -2.41 -17.33
C ARG A 141 -15.49 -3.09 -16.85
N VAL A 142 -15.94 -2.72 -15.67
CA VAL A 142 -17.28 -3.04 -15.17
C VAL A 142 -18.15 -1.81 -15.41
N VAL A 143 -19.31 -2.03 -16.03
CA VAL A 143 -20.31 -0.99 -16.27
C VAL A 143 -21.53 -1.27 -15.41
N LEU A 144 -21.78 -0.37 -14.46
CA LEU A 144 -22.95 -0.38 -13.60
C LEU A 144 -24.07 0.43 -14.25
N LYS A 145 -25.21 -0.21 -14.49
CA LYS A 145 -26.45 0.43 -14.93
C LYS A 145 -27.32 0.65 -13.70
N THR A 146 -27.63 1.91 -13.40
CA THR A 146 -28.49 2.29 -12.28
C THR A 146 -29.78 2.93 -12.79
N LYS A 147 -30.68 3.29 -11.87
CA LYS A 147 -31.85 4.12 -12.16
C LYS A 147 -31.48 5.54 -12.64
N SER A 148 -30.34 6.04 -12.19
CA SER A 148 -29.86 7.42 -12.40
C SER A 148 -28.91 7.56 -13.59
N GLY A 149 -28.33 6.47 -14.10
CA GLY A 149 -27.40 6.54 -15.23
C GLY A 149 -26.56 5.29 -15.42
N VAL A 150 -25.46 5.46 -16.15
CA VAL A 150 -24.49 4.40 -16.46
C VAL A 150 -23.11 4.83 -15.99
N PHE A 151 -22.49 4.00 -15.15
CA PHE A 151 -21.22 4.30 -14.51
C PHE A 151 -20.20 3.23 -14.87
N GLY A 152 -19.11 3.64 -15.52
CA GLY A 152 -17.99 2.74 -15.83
C GLY A 152 -16.88 2.85 -14.78
N PHE A 153 -16.32 1.70 -14.43
CA PHE A 153 -15.20 1.54 -13.51
C PHE A 153 -14.22 0.54 -14.10
N PHE A 154 -12.93 0.79 -13.97
CA PHE A 154 -11.91 -0.17 -14.39
C PHE A 154 -11.66 -1.22 -13.30
N LEU A 155 -11.20 -2.39 -13.71
CA LEU A 155 -10.68 -3.41 -12.80
C LEU A 155 -9.63 -2.75 -11.89
N GLU A 156 -8.68 -2.05 -12.49
CA GLU A 156 -7.73 -1.21 -11.77
C GLU A 156 -7.75 0.22 -12.32
N PRO A 157 -7.74 1.26 -11.47
CA PRO A 157 -7.61 1.23 -10.01
C PRO A 157 -8.94 1.05 -9.26
N ASP A 158 -10.08 1.07 -9.94
CA ASP A 158 -11.36 1.29 -9.27
C ASP A 158 -11.88 0.07 -8.49
N PHE A 159 -11.89 -1.12 -9.11
CA PHE A 159 -12.58 -2.29 -8.54
C PHE A 159 -11.71 -3.35 -7.88
N LEU A 160 -10.39 -3.30 -8.00
CA LEU A 160 -9.50 -4.32 -7.44
C LEU A 160 -9.74 -4.52 -5.94
N HIS A 161 -10.00 -3.44 -5.20
CA HIS A 161 -10.28 -3.46 -3.77
C HIS A 161 -11.63 -4.10 -3.39
N TYR A 162 -12.54 -4.28 -4.36
CA TYR A 162 -13.87 -4.87 -4.15
C TYR A 162 -13.98 -6.29 -4.73
N ILE A 163 -12.89 -6.85 -5.25
CA ILE A 163 -12.82 -8.22 -5.79
C ILE A 163 -12.28 -9.20 -4.75
N SER A 164 -13.19 -10.02 -4.23
CA SER A 164 -12.88 -11.09 -3.28
C SER A 164 -12.52 -12.34 -4.04
N VAL A 165 -11.42 -12.96 -3.64
CA VAL A 165 -10.88 -14.20 -4.21
C VAL A 165 -10.53 -15.13 -3.07
N ASP A 166 -10.65 -16.44 -3.29
CA ASP A 166 -10.13 -17.44 -2.35
C ASP A 166 -8.60 -17.52 -2.53
N ASP A 167 -7.88 -16.88 -1.61
CA ASP A 167 -6.41 -16.81 -1.65
C ASP A 167 -5.74 -18.13 -1.28
N GLN A 168 -6.45 -19.07 -0.64
CA GLN A 168 -5.93 -20.39 -0.28
C GLN A 168 -5.80 -21.30 -1.51
N GLU A 169 -6.73 -21.21 -2.46
CA GLU A 169 -6.72 -22.01 -3.69
C GLU A 169 -5.75 -21.45 -4.76
N PHE A 170 -5.46 -20.15 -4.69
CA PHE A 170 -4.64 -19.44 -5.67
C PHE A 170 -3.46 -18.70 -5.04
N PRO A 171 -2.57 -19.41 -4.29
CA PRO A 171 -1.43 -18.77 -3.68
C PRO A 171 -0.48 -18.24 -4.76
N ASN A 172 0.20 -17.13 -4.47
CA ASN A 172 1.26 -16.48 -5.26
C ASN A 172 0.82 -15.75 -6.53
N ILE A 173 -0.30 -16.12 -7.18
CA ILE A 173 -0.74 -15.41 -8.40
C ILE A 173 -1.32 -14.03 -8.11
N LEU A 174 -1.88 -13.88 -6.90
CA LEU A 174 -2.45 -12.64 -6.40
C LEU A 174 -1.36 -11.70 -5.85
N ASP A 175 -0.22 -12.25 -5.46
CA ASP A 175 0.83 -11.54 -4.73
C ASP A 175 1.59 -10.56 -5.63
N PHE A 176 2.07 -9.48 -5.01
CA PHE A 176 2.79 -8.38 -5.63
C PHE A 176 4.27 -8.48 -5.31
N LYS A 177 5.09 -8.63 -6.36
CA LYS A 177 6.54 -8.57 -6.22
C LYS A 177 6.95 -7.13 -6.03
N VAL A 178 7.60 -6.78 -4.93
CA VAL A 178 8.14 -5.44 -4.71
C VAL A 178 9.43 -5.29 -5.52
N GLU A 179 9.36 -4.43 -6.53
CA GLU A 179 10.47 -4.17 -7.46
C GLU A 179 11.29 -2.96 -7.02
N TYR A 180 10.63 -1.95 -6.43
CA TYR A 180 11.25 -0.72 -5.97
C TYR A 180 10.44 -0.08 -4.84
N ILE A 181 11.12 0.61 -3.91
CA ILE A 181 10.53 1.41 -2.85
C ILE A 181 11.15 2.81 -2.92
N GLY A 182 10.33 3.85 -2.83
CA GLY A 182 10.83 5.22 -2.87
C GLY A 182 9.96 6.23 -2.14
N ILE A 183 10.44 7.47 -2.11
CA ILE A 183 9.72 8.63 -1.60
C ILE A 183 9.45 9.61 -2.74
N SER A 184 8.20 10.07 -2.87
CA SER A 184 7.83 11.18 -3.72
C SER A 184 7.71 12.45 -2.87
N THR A 185 8.56 13.46 -3.12
CA THR A 185 8.63 14.73 -2.37
C THR A 185 7.95 15.89 -3.11
N GLY A 186 7.60 16.97 -2.42
CA GLY A 186 7.16 18.23 -3.03
C GLY A 186 7.74 19.45 -2.36
N GLU A 187 8.09 20.47 -3.14
CA GLU A 187 8.65 21.73 -2.63
C GLU A 187 7.63 22.59 -1.88
N THR A 188 6.33 22.49 -2.22
CA THR A 188 5.28 23.40 -1.69
C THR A 188 3.99 22.70 -1.27
N GLY A 189 3.94 21.36 -1.29
CA GLY A 189 2.75 20.61 -0.84
C GLY A 189 1.53 20.62 -1.79
N ASN A 190 1.45 21.57 -2.71
CA ASN A 190 0.28 21.83 -3.58
C ASN A 190 0.32 21.16 -4.98
N ARG A 191 1.10 20.09 -5.18
CA ARG A 191 1.09 19.33 -6.46
C ARG A 191 0.67 17.87 -6.23
N ASP A 192 -0.14 17.35 -7.13
CA ASP A 192 -0.75 16.01 -7.08
C ASP A 192 0.32 14.90 -6.96
N PHE A 193 0.15 14.01 -5.97
CA PHE A 193 0.98 12.81 -5.79
C PHE A 193 1.10 12.00 -7.08
N GLY A 194 0.00 11.89 -7.84
CA GLY A 194 -0.03 11.18 -9.11
C GLY A 194 0.87 11.80 -10.18
N ASP A 195 0.81 13.13 -10.34
CA ASP A 195 1.66 13.85 -11.31
C ASP A 195 3.16 13.70 -10.99
N ARG A 196 3.53 13.65 -9.70
CA ARG A 196 4.93 13.53 -9.29
C ARG A 196 5.45 12.12 -9.45
N LEU A 197 4.67 11.15 -9.01
CA LEU A 197 4.99 9.75 -9.14
C LEU A 197 5.22 9.39 -10.62
N TRP A 198 4.38 9.88 -11.52
CA TRP A 198 4.52 9.64 -12.95
C TRP A 198 5.75 10.32 -13.58
N ASN A 199 6.04 11.54 -13.17
CA ASN A 199 7.22 12.26 -13.65
C ASN A 199 8.52 11.81 -12.96
N HIS A 200 8.43 10.94 -11.95
CA HIS A 200 9.61 10.41 -11.27
C HIS A 200 10.38 9.50 -12.23
N GLU A 201 11.60 9.88 -12.55
CA GLU A 201 12.49 9.18 -13.50
C GLU A 201 12.55 7.68 -13.23
N LYS A 202 12.68 7.30 -11.95
CA LYS A 202 12.76 5.90 -11.52
C LYS A 202 11.50 5.09 -11.82
N VAL A 203 10.30 5.67 -11.72
CA VAL A 203 9.06 4.96 -12.08
C VAL A 203 9.05 4.64 -13.56
N ARG A 204 9.43 5.60 -14.42
CA ARG A 204 9.49 5.41 -15.87
C ARG A 204 10.58 4.40 -16.26
N GLU A 205 11.74 4.49 -15.63
CA GLU A 205 12.88 3.58 -15.84
C GLU A 205 12.50 2.13 -15.50
N VAL A 206 12.07 1.87 -14.26
CA VAL A 206 11.72 0.54 -13.78
C VAL A 206 10.58 -0.06 -14.62
N SER A 207 9.56 0.74 -14.92
CA SER A 207 8.42 0.30 -15.73
C SER A 207 8.81 -0.03 -17.17
N GLY A 208 9.70 0.77 -17.78
CA GLY A 208 10.20 0.51 -19.12
C GLY A 208 11.01 -0.78 -19.21
N ILE A 209 11.83 -1.06 -18.20
CA ILE A 209 12.60 -2.31 -18.09
C ILE A 209 11.63 -3.50 -17.96
N ILE A 210 10.67 -3.44 -17.04
CA ILE A 210 9.71 -4.53 -16.79
C ILE A 210 8.86 -4.81 -18.04
N GLN A 211 8.34 -3.78 -18.71
CA GLN A 211 7.53 -3.97 -19.91
C GLN A 211 8.31 -4.61 -21.07
N ARG A 212 9.61 -4.31 -21.19
CA ARG A 212 10.49 -4.91 -22.19
C ARG A 212 10.82 -6.36 -21.86
N ASP A 213 11.18 -6.64 -20.61
CA ASP A 213 11.78 -7.92 -20.20
C ASP A 213 10.72 -8.94 -19.73
N SER A 214 9.52 -8.49 -19.36
CA SER A 214 8.44 -9.30 -18.81
C SER A 214 7.07 -8.76 -19.21
N PRO A 215 6.69 -8.85 -20.51
CA PRO A 215 5.50 -8.19 -21.06
C PRO A 215 4.16 -8.73 -20.54
N ASN A 216 4.17 -9.88 -19.86
CA ASN A 216 3.02 -10.47 -19.18
C ASN A 216 2.81 -9.92 -17.75
N LEU A 217 3.78 -9.17 -17.22
CA LEU A 217 3.66 -8.50 -15.93
C LEU A 217 3.04 -7.11 -16.11
N GLN A 218 2.18 -6.77 -15.18
CA GLN A 218 1.63 -5.43 -15.01
C GLN A 218 2.31 -4.77 -13.82
N VAL A 219 2.64 -3.49 -13.99
CA VAL A 219 3.23 -2.67 -12.94
C VAL A 219 2.11 -1.98 -12.15
N TYR A 220 2.20 -2.09 -10.84
CA TYR A 220 1.30 -1.46 -9.88
C TYR A 220 2.12 -0.56 -8.97
N VAL A 221 1.63 0.66 -8.75
CA VAL A 221 2.19 1.55 -7.75
C VAL A 221 1.27 1.65 -6.55
N PHE A 222 1.81 1.36 -5.38
CA PHE A 222 1.12 1.51 -4.10
C PHE A 222 1.61 2.79 -3.44
N GLY A 223 0.73 3.77 -3.27
CA GLY A 223 1.02 5.00 -2.54
C GLY A 223 0.63 4.88 -1.08
N PHE A 224 1.53 5.29 -0.18
CA PHE A 224 1.34 5.22 1.27
C PHE A 224 1.50 6.59 1.92
N SER A 225 0.59 6.86 2.85
CA SER A 225 0.74 7.91 3.86
C SER A 225 1.26 7.25 5.12
N ALA A 226 2.58 7.31 5.31
CA ALA A 226 3.23 6.74 6.48
C ALA A 226 2.88 7.54 7.72
N LYS A 227 2.84 6.86 8.88
CA LYS A 227 2.63 7.48 10.19
C LYS A 227 3.57 6.90 11.21
N TYR A 228 3.99 7.69 12.20
CA TYR A 228 4.84 7.19 13.27
C TYR A 228 4.35 7.51 14.68
N VAL A 229 4.81 6.70 15.65
CA VAL A 229 4.64 6.88 17.09
C VAL A 229 5.92 6.45 17.79
N VAL A 230 6.34 7.20 18.82
CA VAL A 230 7.49 6.84 19.65
C VAL A 230 6.99 6.18 20.93
N GLU A 231 7.44 4.97 21.21
CA GLU A 231 7.19 4.24 22.45
C GLU A 231 8.50 4.14 23.26
N PRO A 232 8.82 5.16 24.08
CA PRO A 232 9.99 5.13 24.93
C PRO A 232 10.00 3.97 25.93
N ARG A 233 8.85 3.47 26.37
CA ARG A 233 8.74 2.28 27.23
C ARG A 233 7.46 1.53 26.90
N PRO A 234 7.37 0.21 27.14
CA PRO A 234 6.16 -0.55 26.86
C PRO A 234 4.90 0.10 27.44
N GLY A 235 3.94 0.41 26.58
CA GLY A 235 2.67 1.09 26.92
C GLY A 235 2.77 2.60 27.14
N GLY A 236 3.96 3.19 27.08
CA GLY A 236 4.20 4.63 27.21
C GLY A 236 4.47 5.26 25.85
N PHE A 237 3.47 5.90 25.25
CA PHE A 237 3.56 6.50 23.93
C PHE A 237 3.73 8.03 24.00
N ILE A 238 4.60 8.58 23.15
CA ILE A 238 4.69 10.02 22.93
C ILE A 238 3.77 10.40 21.77
N HIS A 239 2.67 11.08 22.09
CA HIS A 239 1.73 11.60 21.11
C HIS A 239 2.06 13.05 20.70
N ASN A 240 1.72 13.39 19.45
CA ASN A 240 1.78 14.70 18.78
C ASN A 240 3.17 15.34 18.70
N SER A 241 4.24 14.57 18.60
CA SER A 241 5.57 15.12 18.91
C SER A 241 6.31 15.80 17.76
N GLY A 242 6.00 15.54 16.48
CA GLY A 242 6.74 16.11 15.33
C GLY A 242 8.27 16.00 15.48
N ILE A 243 8.73 15.07 16.31
CA ILE A 243 10.05 15.10 16.94
C ILE A 243 11.11 14.68 15.94
N LEU A 244 10.77 13.76 15.03
CA LEU A 244 11.65 13.36 13.96
C LEU A 244 11.92 14.54 13.03
N GLU A 245 10.86 15.20 12.57
CA GLU A 245 10.97 16.37 11.70
C GLU A 245 11.76 17.50 12.35
N ALA A 246 11.54 17.74 13.64
CA ALA A 246 12.24 18.78 14.40
C ALA A 246 13.73 18.46 14.61
N LYS A 247 14.10 17.18 14.74
CA LYS A 247 15.47 16.77 15.11
C LYS A 247 16.35 16.39 13.93
N ILE A 248 15.78 15.74 12.92
CA ILE A 248 16.53 15.26 11.75
C ILE A 248 16.07 15.88 10.43
N GLY A 249 15.00 16.68 10.45
CA GLY A 249 14.42 17.29 9.26
C GLY A 249 13.43 16.37 8.54
N LYS A 250 12.47 16.99 7.84
CA LYS A 250 11.37 16.31 7.11
C LYS A 250 11.86 15.23 6.14
N HIS A 251 12.87 15.54 5.34
CA HIS A 251 13.44 14.61 4.35
C HIS A 251 14.03 13.36 5.00
N ASN A 252 14.89 13.55 6.01
CA ASN A 252 15.48 12.41 6.71
C ASN A 252 14.45 11.61 7.50
N ALA A 253 13.43 12.26 8.08
CA ALA A 253 12.33 11.56 8.75
C ALA A 253 11.56 10.62 7.80
N ALA A 254 11.39 11.00 6.54
CA ALA A 254 10.85 10.13 5.51
C ALA A 254 11.84 9.01 5.11
N LYS A 255 13.15 9.31 5.02
CA LYS A 255 14.20 8.32 4.73
C LYS A 255 14.32 7.20 5.77
N VAL A 256 13.98 7.45 7.05
CA VAL A 256 14.00 6.39 8.08
C VAL A 256 13.12 5.22 7.68
N LEU A 257 11.88 5.49 7.24
CA LEU A 257 10.96 4.44 6.83
C LEU A 257 11.39 3.79 5.52
N GLU A 258 11.84 4.58 4.54
CA GLU A 258 12.36 4.06 3.26
C GLU A 258 13.54 3.09 3.49
N ALA A 259 14.51 3.47 4.32
CA ALA A 259 15.66 2.65 4.64
C ALA A 259 15.25 1.33 5.32
N GLY A 260 14.34 1.39 6.29
CA GLY A 260 13.84 0.18 6.96
C GLY A 260 13.06 -0.75 6.02
N LEU A 261 12.25 -0.20 5.12
CA LEU A 261 11.52 -0.96 4.12
C LEU A 261 12.44 -1.62 3.08
N ILE A 262 13.42 -0.88 2.56
CA ILE A 262 14.39 -1.42 1.58
C ILE A 262 15.25 -2.50 2.24
N LYS A 263 15.71 -2.28 3.47
CA LYS A 263 16.45 -3.28 4.25
C LYS A 263 15.69 -4.59 4.38
N TYR A 264 14.39 -4.51 4.64
CA TYR A 264 13.57 -5.69 4.84
C TYR A 264 13.23 -6.41 3.52
N PHE A 265 12.74 -5.67 2.51
CA PHE A 265 12.30 -6.26 1.26
C PHE A 265 13.44 -6.59 0.30
N GLN A 266 14.57 -5.89 0.36
CA GLN A 266 15.69 -6.01 -0.60
C GLN A 266 15.22 -5.95 -2.08
N PRO A 267 14.39 -4.97 -2.47
CA PRO A 267 13.84 -4.88 -3.82
C PRO A 267 14.93 -4.77 -4.89
N ARG A 268 14.67 -5.34 -6.06
CA ARG A 268 15.66 -5.50 -7.14
C ARG A 268 16.28 -4.17 -7.58
N TYR A 269 15.47 -3.13 -7.72
CA TYR A 269 15.88 -1.85 -8.30
C TYR A 269 16.27 -0.76 -7.29
N ASN A 270 16.32 -1.09 -5.99
CA ASN A 270 16.97 -0.21 -5.00
C ASN A 270 18.41 -0.65 -4.76
N ASP A 271 19.33 0.29 -4.68
CA ASP A 271 20.71 0.02 -4.27
C ASP A 271 21.01 0.65 -2.90
N GLU A 272 20.60 1.91 -2.68
CA GLU A 272 20.70 2.62 -1.39
C GLU A 272 19.90 1.88 -0.30
N PHE A 273 20.46 1.77 0.91
CA PHE A 273 19.85 1.17 2.11
C PHE A 273 19.68 -0.35 2.14
N LYS A 274 20.13 -1.11 1.14
CA LYS A 274 20.14 -2.58 1.22
C LYS A 274 20.98 -3.09 2.41
N SER A 275 22.09 -2.42 2.70
CA SER A 275 22.98 -2.71 3.83
C SER A 275 22.72 -1.84 5.06
N PHE A 276 21.56 -1.16 5.15
CA PHE A 276 21.19 -0.35 6.31
C PHE A 276 21.30 -1.18 7.60
N LEU A 277 21.98 -0.61 8.61
CA LEU A 277 22.33 -1.21 9.91
C LEU A 277 23.44 -2.28 9.89
N ASP A 278 23.84 -2.80 8.72
CA ASP A 278 24.97 -3.74 8.62
C ASP A 278 26.28 -2.99 8.33
N GLU A 279 26.27 -2.18 7.28
CA GLU A 279 27.45 -1.42 6.80
C GLU A 279 27.13 0.08 6.70
N GLU A 280 25.89 0.42 6.35
CA GLU A 280 25.43 1.80 6.23
C GLU A 280 24.81 2.31 7.54
N HIS A 281 25.42 3.37 8.09
CA HIS A 281 24.93 4.08 9.26
C HIS A 281 24.68 5.56 8.92
N PRO A 282 23.47 5.90 8.44
CA PRO A 282 23.13 7.27 8.11
C PRO A 282 23.30 8.21 9.32
N SER A 283 23.72 9.45 9.07
CA SER A 283 24.01 10.42 10.15
C SER A 283 22.82 10.71 11.07
N TRP A 284 21.59 10.52 10.59
CA TRP A 284 20.37 10.69 11.39
C TRP A 284 20.12 9.53 12.37
N LEU A 285 20.78 8.37 12.21
CA LEU A 285 20.56 7.18 13.03
C LEU A 285 20.86 7.43 14.52
N GLU A 286 21.97 8.12 14.81
CA GLU A 286 22.35 8.47 16.19
C GLU A 286 21.32 9.37 16.86
N THR A 287 20.73 10.29 16.10
CA THR A 287 19.67 11.16 16.61
C THR A 287 18.39 10.37 16.88
N ILE A 288 18.04 9.37 16.06
CA ILE A 288 16.92 8.46 16.34
C ILE A 288 17.19 7.67 17.62
N ARG A 289 18.41 7.13 17.79
CA ARG A 289 18.82 6.44 19.02
C ARG A 289 18.68 7.35 20.24
N GLU A 290 19.11 8.61 20.15
CA GLU A 290 18.97 9.58 21.26
C GLU A 290 17.52 9.96 21.57
N ILE A 291 16.63 9.98 20.56
CA ILE A 291 15.19 10.20 20.79
C ILE A 291 14.57 9.03 21.56
N LEU A 292 14.96 7.80 21.19
CA LEU A 292 14.43 6.57 21.77
C LEU A 292 15.00 6.29 23.16
N VAL A 293 16.32 6.39 23.29
CA VAL A 293 17.08 6.12 24.51
C VAL A 293 18.00 7.33 24.76
N PRO A 294 17.50 8.36 25.47
CA PRO A 294 18.28 9.55 25.74
C PRO A 294 19.54 9.25 26.56
N SER A 295 20.63 9.96 26.26
CA SER A 295 21.95 9.79 26.87
C SER A 295 22.00 9.92 28.41
N TRP A 296 21.01 10.58 29.01
CA TRP A 296 20.89 10.73 30.46
C TRP A 296 20.16 9.54 31.13
N GLU A 297 19.51 8.68 30.36
CA GLU A 297 18.88 7.46 30.88
C GLU A 297 19.97 6.43 31.21
N ARG A 298 20.02 5.95 32.46
CA ARG A 298 21.01 4.94 32.88
C ARG A 298 20.57 3.55 32.39
N GLY A 299 21.41 2.88 31.60
CA GLY A 299 21.20 1.51 31.14
C GLY A 299 21.52 1.35 29.66
N ASN A 300 21.68 0.10 29.19
CA ASN A 300 21.91 -0.19 27.78
C ASN A 300 20.63 -0.75 27.14
N ARG A 301 19.66 0.13 26.98
CA ARG A 301 18.32 -0.24 26.56
C ARG A 301 18.28 -0.40 25.04
N PRO A 302 17.74 -1.51 24.52
CA PRO A 302 17.71 -1.72 23.08
C PRO A 302 16.70 -0.76 22.44
N ALA A 303 17.05 -0.24 21.26
CA ALA A 303 16.21 0.63 20.45
C ALA A 303 15.80 -0.09 19.18
N PHE A 304 14.52 -0.07 18.85
CA PHE A 304 13.98 -0.76 17.68
C PHE A 304 13.23 0.18 16.76
N LEU A 305 13.27 -0.15 15.47
CA LEU A 305 12.38 0.37 14.45
C LEU A 305 11.36 -0.71 14.12
N SER A 306 10.10 -0.47 14.45
CA SER A 306 8.97 -1.36 14.13
C SER A 306 8.24 -0.78 12.94
N ILE A 307 8.12 -1.52 11.85
CA ILE A 307 7.42 -1.07 10.64
C ILE A 307 6.29 -2.04 10.35
N THR A 308 5.09 -1.49 10.11
CA THR A 308 3.95 -2.25 9.59
C THR A 308 3.47 -1.66 8.27
N VAL A 309 3.50 -2.47 7.22
CA VAL A 309 2.93 -2.15 5.90
C VAL A 309 1.98 -3.27 5.47
N ALA A 310 0.84 -2.88 4.92
CA ALA A 310 -0.13 -3.79 4.33
C ALA A 310 -0.35 -3.42 2.86
N SER A 311 -0.53 -4.43 2.02
CA SER A 311 -0.98 -4.24 0.65
C SER A 311 -2.46 -3.88 0.58
N ASP A 312 -3.23 -4.07 1.66
CA ASP A 312 -4.69 -3.95 1.70
C ASP A 312 -5.23 -3.28 2.97
N GLY A 313 -6.53 -3.41 3.21
CA GLY A 313 -7.26 -2.82 4.33
C GLY A 313 -7.16 -3.59 5.65
N ARG A 314 -6.29 -4.60 5.80
CA ARG A 314 -6.20 -5.48 6.98
C ARG A 314 -5.85 -4.80 8.31
N PHE A 315 -5.53 -3.51 8.31
CA PHE A 315 -5.52 -2.71 9.54
C PHE A 315 -6.92 -2.56 10.17
N ASN A 316 -7.98 -2.79 9.39
CA ASN A 316 -9.36 -2.73 9.85
C ASN A 316 -9.78 -4.10 10.41
N THR A 317 -10.25 -4.12 11.67
CA THR A 317 -10.66 -5.34 12.38
C THR A 317 -11.87 -6.04 11.77
N ALA A 318 -12.57 -5.39 10.84
CA ALA A 318 -13.81 -5.88 10.22
C ALA A 318 -13.62 -6.88 9.05
N GLY A 319 -12.40 -7.14 8.55
CA GLY A 319 -12.24 -8.14 7.50
C GLY A 319 -10.80 -8.36 7.03
N ALA A 320 -10.34 -9.62 7.12
CA ALA A 320 -9.01 -10.08 6.73
C ALA A 320 -8.90 -10.42 5.23
N TRP A 321 -9.41 -9.57 4.36
CA TRP A 321 -9.38 -9.81 2.91
C TRP A 321 -8.08 -9.25 2.32
N THR A 322 -7.34 -10.09 1.58
CA THR A 322 -6.23 -9.64 0.73
C THR A 322 -6.55 -9.69 -0.75
N PHE A 323 -6.08 -8.68 -1.48
CA PHE A 323 -6.04 -8.71 -2.94
C PHE A 323 -4.63 -9.05 -3.49
N GLY A 324 -3.73 -9.50 -2.60
CA GLY A 324 -2.37 -9.91 -2.89
C GLY A 324 -1.39 -9.48 -1.81
N ARG A 325 -0.45 -10.36 -1.43
CA ARG A 325 0.59 -10.08 -0.43
C ARG A 325 1.83 -9.48 -1.07
N PHE A 326 2.67 -8.80 -0.30
CA PHE A 326 3.97 -8.36 -0.79
C PHE A 326 5.03 -9.47 -0.65
N TYR A 327 5.89 -9.58 -1.66
CA TYR A 327 7.04 -10.47 -1.65
C TYR A 327 8.21 -9.90 -2.45
N THR A 328 9.40 -10.46 -2.30
CA THR A 328 10.56 -10.20 -3.16
C THR A 328 11.31 -11.50 -3.44
N GLU A 329 12.43 -11.43 -4.15
CA GLU A 329 13.32 -12.59 -4.31
C GLU A 329 13.97 -13.01 -2.98
N HIS A 330 14.08 -12.07 -2.03
CA HIS A 330 14.66 -12.28 -0.71
C HIS A 330 13.62 -12.75 0.32
N LEU A 331 12.36 -12.36 0.14
CA LEU A 331 11.30 -12.53 1.12
C LEU A 331 10.08 -13.23 0.52
N ALA A 332 9.65 -14.32 1.15
CA ALA A 332 8.41 -15.01 0.80
C ALA A 332 7.16 -14.11 1.01
N PRO A 333 6.04 -14.40 0.34
CA PRO A 333 4.81 -13.63 0.52
C PRO A 333 4.31 -13.59 1.97
N VAL A 334 3.98 -12.40 2.46
CA VAL A 334 3.52 -12.16 3.84
C VAL A 334 2.23 -11.35 3.91
N ASP A 335 1.29 -11.80 4.74
CA ASP A 335 -0.09 -11.28 4.86
C ASP A 335 -0.18 -9.83 5.34
N THR A 336 0.52 -9.52 6.42
CA THR A 336 0.75 -8.18 6.94
C THR A 336 2.22 -8.11 7.27
N THR A 337 2.92 -7.14 6.69
CA THR A 337 4.36 -7.04 6.87
C THR A 337 4.64 -6.20 8.10
N SER A 338 4.67 -6.84 9.27
CA SER A 338 5.18 -6.25 10.51
C SER A 338 6.56 -6.81 10.82
N PHE A 339 7.56 -5.95 10.94
CA PHE A 339 8.92 -6.36 11.28
C PHE A 339 9.59 -5.36 12.21
N LEU A 340 10.58 -5.86 12.96
CA LEU A 340 11.41 -5.09 13.86
C LEU A 340 12.85 -5.11 13.34
N LEU A 341 13.46 -3.93 13.26
CA LEU A 341 14.89 -3.77 13.03
C LEU A 341 15.54 -3.31 14.32
N ASP A 342 16.55 -4.04 14.77
CA ASP A 342 17.36 -3.64 15.92
C ASP A 342 18.23 -2.47 15.49
N LEU A 343 17.98 -1.29 16.06
CA LEU A 343 18.81 -0.12 15.83
C LEU A 343 20.11 -0.20 16.63
N GLY A 344 20.37 -1.29 17.35
CA GLY A 344 21.50 -1.47 18.23
C GLY A 344 21.32 -0.80 19.58
N CYS A 345 22.23 -1.17 20.46
CA CYS A 345 22.46 -0.52 21.74
C CYS A 345 23.39 0.70 21.56
N LYS A 346 23.38 1.62 22.53
CA LYS A 346 24.36 2.70 22.59
C LYS A 346 25.68 2.22 23.20
#